data_AF-A0A956H1M2-F1
#
_entry.id   AF-A0A956H1M2-F1
#
_cell.length_a   1.000
_cell.length_b   1.000
_cell.length_c   1.000
_cell.angle_alpha   90.00
_cell.angle_beta   90.00
_cell.angle_gamma   90.00
#
_symmetry.space_group_name_H-M   'P 1'
#
loop_
_entity.id
_entity.type
_entity.pdbx_description
1 polymer ?
#
loop_
_entity_poly.entity_id
_entity_poly.type
_entity_poly.pdbx_seq_one_letter_code
_entity_poly.pdbx_strand_id
1 'polypeptide(L)' 'MSRKLAVGTRVGERRQYEILGLLGAGGMGTVYRAHQLNLGREVALKILVPEDEDDDEGRRAVLRELYGKS' A
#
# COMPACT_ATOMS: atom_id res chain seq x y z
N MET A 1 -15.20 8.86 3.64
CA MET A 1 -14.74 8.40 2.30
C MET A 1 -13.31 7.91 2.44
N SER A 2 -13.06 6.61 2.25
CA SER A 2 -11.71 6.03 2.34
C SER A 2 -10.82 6.59 1.23
N ARG A 3 -9.82 7.39 1.59
CA ARG A 3 -8.92 8.03 0.62
C ARG A 3 -7.95 6.99 0.05
N LYS A 4 -8.06 6.75 -1.27
CA LYS A 4 -7.11 5.93 -2.02
C LYS A 4 -5.77 6.66 -2.14
N LEU A 5 -4.68 5.90 -2.18
CA LEU A 5 -3.34 6.46 -2.38
C LEU A 5 -3.16 6.86 -3.86
N ALA A 6 -2.53 8.01 -4.06
CA ALA A 6 -2.18 8.49 -5.40
C ALA A 6 -0.91 7.80 -5.92
N VAL A 7 -0.77 7.70 -7.24
CA VAL A 7 0.49 7.28 -7.88
C VAL A 7 1.61 8.24 -7.49
N GLY A 8 2.81 7.71 -7.23
CA GLY A 8 3.96 8.45 -6.70
C GLY A 8 3.94 8.60 -5.17
N THR A 9 2.86 8.20 -4.48
CA THR A 9 2.84 8.19 -3.01
C THR A 9 3.84 7.17 -2.49
N ARG A 10 4.66 7.57 -1.51
CA ARG A 10 5.61 6.66 -0.87
C ARG A 10 5.11 6.20 0.49
N VAL A 11 5.15 4.89 0.74
CA VAL A 11 4.61 4.26 1.95
C VAL A 11 5.60 3.28 2.59
N GLY A 12 5.26 2.85 3.81
CA GLY A 12 6.11 2.04 4.68
C GLY A 12 6.97 2.89 5.60
N GLU A 13 7.49 2.28 6.67
CA GLU A 13 8.24 2.98 7.73
C GLU A 13 9.42 3.80 7.19
N ARG A 14 10.07 3.31 6.11
CA ARG A 14 11.20 3.99 5.47
C ARG A 14 10.85 4.57 4.10
N ARG A 15 9.56 4.73 3.76
CA ARG A 15 9.08 5.22 2.46
C ARG A 15 9.68 4.46 1.26
N GLN A 16 9.92 3.17 1.45
CA GLN A 16 10.64 2.31 0.51
C GLN A 16 9.77 1.78 -0.63
N TYR A 17 8.45 1.95 -0.56
CA TYR A 17 7.51 1.53 -1.61
C TYR A 17 6.86 2.75 -2.24
N GLU A 18 6.96 2.88 -3.55
CA GLU A 18 6.29 3.92 -4.33
C GLU A 18 5.08 3.34 -5.05
N ILE A 19 3.89 3.91 -4.84
CA ILE A 19 2.66 3.44 -5.48
C ILE A 19 2.71 3.73 -6.98
N LEU A 20 2.58 2.69 -7.79
CA LEU A 20 2.50 2.75 -9.26
C LEU A 20 1.05 2.73 -9.76
N GLY A 21 0.13 2.15 -8.98
CA GLY A 21 -1.29 2.12 -9.35
C GLY A 21 -2.13 1.24 -8.45
N LEU A 22 -3.45 1.37 -8.55
CA LEU A 22 -4.41 0.49 -7.86
C LEU A 22 -4.56 -0.83 -8.63
N LEU A 23 -4.36 -1.97 -7.96
CA LEU A 23 -4.63 -3.29 -8.53
C LEU A 23 -6.03 -3.80 -8.19
N GLY A 24 -6.54 -3.46 -7.01
CA GLY A 24 -7.89 -3.84 -6.60
C GLY A 24 -8.23 -3.40 -5.17
N ALA A 25 -9.51 -3.35 -4.85
CA ALA A 25 -10.00 -3.05 -3.50
C ALA A 25 -11.04 -4.09 -3.10
N GLY A 26 -11.01 -4.54 -1.85
CA GLY A 26 -11.98 -5.48 -1.28
C GLY A 26 -12.16 -5.27 0.22
N GLY A 27 -13.02 -6.07 0.86
CA GLY A 27 -13.40 -5.88 2.27
C GLY A 27 -12.22 -5.89 3.26
N MET A 28 -11.15 -6.64 2.96
CA MET A 28 -9.95 -6.73 3.81
C MET A 28 -8.84 -5.73 3.43
N GLY A 29 -9.14 -4.72 2.62
CA GLY A 29 -8.19 -3.67 2.24
C GLY A 29 -7.94 -3.52 0.73
N THR A 30 -6.93 -2.71 0.40
CA THR A 30 -6.64 -2.26 -0.96
C THR A 30 -5.28 -2.76 -1.42
N VAL A 31 -5.21 -3.34 -2.62
CA VAL A 31 -3.97 -3.82 -3.24
C VAL A 31 -3.51 -2.81 -4.29
N TYR A 32 -2.26 -2.39 -4.18
CA TYR A 32 -1.60 -1.49 -5.10
C TYR A 32 -0.44 -2.19 -5.79
N ARG A 33 -0.14 -1.82 -7.02
CA ARG A 33 1.16 -2.07 -7.64
C ARG A 33 2.11 -1.03 -7.06
N ALA A 34 3.26 -1.46 -6.58
CA ALA A 34 4.26 -0.56 -6.02
C ALA A 34 5.65 -0.94 -6.49
N HIS A 35 6.55 0.04 -6.55
CA HIS A 35 7.98 -0.18 -6.79
C HIS A 35 8.71 -0.15 -5.44
N GLN A 36 9.37 -1.24 -5.11
CA GLN A 36 10.20 -1.36 -3.92
C GLN A 36 11.60 -0.80 -4.22
N LEU A 37 11.84 0.44 -3.80
CA LEU A 37 13.01 1.24 -4.17
C LEU A 37 14.34 0.63 -3.70
N ASN A 38 14.36 -0.05 -2.55
CA ASN A 38 15.58 -0.65 -2.01
C ASN A 38 16.00 -1.94 -2.74
N LEU A 39 15.06 -2.63 -3.39
CA LEU A 39 15.33 -3.88 -4.11
C LEU A 39 15.17 -3.74 -5.63
N GLY A 40 14.71 -2.57 -6.11
CA GLY A 40 14.55 -2.28 -7.53
C GLY A 40 13.54 -3.18 -8.24
N ARG A 41 12.50 -3.64 -7.53
CA ARG A 41 11.50 -4.58 -8.06
C ARG A 41 10.08 -4.07 -7.87
N GLU A 42 9.19 -4.49 -8.75
CA GLU A 42 7.76 -4.25 -8.57
C GLU A 42 7.13 -5.32 -7.69
N VAL A 43 6.20 -4.89 -6.84
CA VAL A 43 5.51 -5.73 -5.87
C VAL A 43 4.02 -5.38 -5.84
N ALA A 44 3.19 -6.34 -5.45
CA ALA A 44 1.81 -6.07 -5.09
C ALA A 44 1.75 -5.76 -3.58
N LEU A 45 1.40 -4.53 -3.25
CA LEU A 45 1.33 -4.04 -1.89
C LEU A 45 -0.12 -4.05 -1.40
N LYS A 46 -0.46 -4.98 -0.50
CA LYS A 46 -1.77 -4.98 0.15
C LYS A 46 -1.73 -4.10 1.39
N ILE A 47 -2.56 -3.08 1.39
CA ILE A 47 -2.78 -2.14 2.48
C ILE A 47 -4.07 -2.55 3.18
N LEU A 48 -3.93 -3.03 4.42
CA LEU A 48 -5.08 -3.32 5.28
C LEU A 48 -5.61 -1.99 5.84
N VAL A 49 -6.92 -1.80 5.75
CA VAL A 49 -7.59 -0.67 6.42
C VAL A 49 -7.81 -1.11 7.87
N PRO A 50 -7.22 -0.43 8.88
CA PRO A 50 -7.59 -0.69 10.27
C PRO A 50 -9.08 -0.34 10.45
N GLU A 51 -9.81 -1.17 11.19
CA GLU A 51 -11.26 -0.99 11.43
C GLU A 51 -11.56 0.27 12.25
N ASP A 52 -10.55 0.86 12.91
CA ASP A 52 -10.67 2.09 13.67
C ASP A 52 -10.46 3.32 12.77
N GLU A 53 -11.54 4.08 12.55
CA GLU A 53 -11.60 5.22 11.62
C GLU A 53 -10.95 6.53 12.11
N ASP A 54 -10.39 6.62 13.32
CA ASP A 54 -10.25 7.92 13.99
C ASP A 54 -8.85 8.57 14.07
N ASP A 55 -7.76 7.94 13.64
CA ASP A 55 -6.43 8.56 13.79
C ASP A 55 -5.92 9.21 12.49
N ASP A 56 -6.16 10.53 12.38
CA ASP A 56 -5.66 11.42 11.32
C ASP A 56 -4.11 11.51 11.30
N GLU A 57 -3.43 11.09 12.37
CA GLU A 57 -1.96 11.12 12.49
C GLU A 57 -1.30 9.75 12.25
N GLY A 58 -2.07 8.66 12.19
CA GLY A 58 -1.49 7.35 12.47
C GLY A 58 -2.21 6.17 11.86
N ARG A 59 -2.73 6.27 10.62
CA ARG A 59 -3.12 5.07 9.86
C ARG A 59 -1.91 4.13 9.71
N ARG A 60 -1.75 3.22 10.68
CA ARG A 60 -0.84 2.07 10.62
C ARG A 60 -1.37 1.11 9.57
N ALA A 61 -1.17 1.49 8.32
CA ALA A 61 -1.35 0.62 7.18
C ALA A 61 -0.42 -0.57 7.35
N VAL A 62 -0.98 -1.72 7.72
CA VAL A 62 -0.23 -2.97 7.69
C VAL A 62 -0.01 -3.30 6.22
N LEU A 63 1.25 -3.22 5.80
CA LEU A 63 1.68 -3.52 4.45
C LEU A 63 2.02 -5.00 4.36
N ARG A 64 1.28 -5.75 3.53
CA ARG A 64 1.68 -7.11 3.15
C ARG A 64 2.18 -7.11 1.72
N GLU A 65 3.46 -7.44 1.55
CA GLU A 65 4.05 -7.67 0.23
C GLU A 65 3.55 -9.01 -0.32
N LEU A 66 2.97 -8.97 -1.51
CA LEU A 66 2.62 -10.12 -2.31
C LEU A 66 3.59 -10.17 -3.49
N TYR A 67 4.36 -11.25 -3.58
CA TYR A 67 5.16 -11.53 -4.76
C TYR A 67 4.23 -11.97 -5.89
N GLY A 68 4.09 -11.13 -6.92
CA GLY A 68 3.55 -11.57 -8.20
C GLY A 68 4.58 -12.51 -8.82
N LYS A 69 4.37 -13.82 -8.71
CA LYS A 69 5.13 -14.80 -9.49
C LYS A 69 4.90 -14.48 -10.97
N SER A 70 5.98 -14.16 -11.69
CA SER A 70 6.05 -14.40 -13.12
C SER A 70 6.01 -15.91 -13.39
#